data_AF-A0A920S5V6-F1
#
_entry.id   AF-A0A920S5V6-F1
#
_cell.length_a   1.000
_cell.length_b   1.000
_cell.length_c   1.000
_cell.angle_alpha   90.00
_cell.angle_beta   90.00
_cell.angle_gamma   90.00
#
_symmetry.space_group_name_H-M   'P 1'
#
loop_
_entity.id
_entity.type
_entity.pdbx_description
1 polymer ?
#
loop_
_entity_poly.entity_id
_entity_poly.type
_entity_poly.pdbx_seq_one_letter_code
_entity_poly.pdbx_strand_id
1 'polypeptide(L)'
;MGLAWMLMETNIALIVWIGTGGMMAAFAGPLVVGALWRGVTRAGAYTGLASGFFTFLILHTQLLDPAWFGSGWLHEAVVWLHGEGPNPFSCAAMGEAVSICLTFLVSRSTQPLPRAHLEAMFSETA
;
A
#
# COMPACT_ATOMS: atom_id res chain seq x y z
N MET A 1 12.78 9.43 -23.98
CA MET A 1 11.76 9.13 -25.00
C MET A 1 11.13 7.73 -24.91
N GLY A 2 11.67 6.77 -24.15
CA GLY A 2 11.08 5.42 -24.04
C GLY A 2 9.77 5.33 -23.22
N LEU A 3 9.68 6.03 -22.09
CA LEU A 3 8.49 6.00 -21.21
C LEU A 3 7.23 6.55 -21.90
N ALA A 4 7.35 7.69 -22.59
CA ALA A 4 6.23 8.29 -23.31
C ALA A 4 5.69 7.39 -24.44
N TRP A 5 6.54 6.56 -25.04
CA TRP A 5 6.13 5.61 -26.08
C TRP A 5 5.39 4.40 -25.49
N MET A 6 5.81 3.90 -24.32
CA MET A 6 5.13 2.79 -23.63
C MET A 6 3.73 3.14 -23.14
N LEU A 7 3.47 4.42 -22.88
CA LEU A 7 2.20 4.92 -22.33
C LEU A 7 1.26 5.47 -23.42
N MET A 8 1.67 5.48 -24.70
CA MET A 8 0.97 6.17 -25.78
C MET A 8 -0.43 5.60 -26.06
N GLU A 9 -0.59 4.29 -25.85
CA GLU A 9 -1.86 3.57 -26.04
C GLU A 9 -2.70 3.47 -24.75
N THR A 10 -2.21 4.02 -23.63
CA THR A 10 -2.93 3.97 -22.35
C THR A 10 -3.76 5.24 -22.16
N ASN A 11 -5.01 5.09 -21.73
CA ASN A 11 -5.86 6.22 -21.40
C ASN A 11 -5.20 7.10 -20.32
N ILE A 12 -5.10 8.41 -20.57
CA ILE A 12 -4.51 9.38 -19.64
C ILE A 12 -5.15 9.29 -18.24
N ALA A 13 -6.46 9.03 -18.16
CA ALA A 13 -7.16 8.84 -16.89
C ALA A 13 -6.62 7.62 -16.12
N LEU A 14 -6.31 6.52 -16.83
CA LEU A 14 -5.70 5.33 -16.21
C LEU A 14 -4.26 5.62 -15.78
N ILE A 15 -3.48 6.37 -16.56
CA ILE A 15 -2.10 6.74 -16.19
C ILE A 15 -2.09 7.57 -14.91
N VAL A 16 -2.95 8.59 -14.82
CA VAL A 16 -3.10 9.40 -13.61
C VAL A 16 -3.54 8.52 -12.45
N TRP A 17 -4.49 7.63 -12.68
CA TRP A 17 -5.01 6.74 -11.65
C TRP A 17 -3.96 5.75 -11.13
N ILE A 18 -3.08 5.21 -11.98
CA ILE A 18 -1.98 4.36 -11.55
C ILE A 18 -1.06 5.11 -10.59
N GLY A 19 -0.73 6.38 -10.91
CA GLY A 19 0.07 7.23 -10.05
C GLY A 19 -0.62 7.53 -8.72
N THR A 20 -1.89 7.97 -8.75
CA THR A 20 -2.64 8.27 -7.52
C THR A 20 -2.92 7.02 -6.69
N GLY A 21 -3.24 5.89 -7.32
CA GLY A 21 -3.47 4.61 -6.67
C GLY A 21 -2.25 4.10 -5.91
N GLY A 22 -1.06 4.19 -6.50
CA GLY A 22 0.18 3.84 -5.80
C GLY A 22 0.47 4.75 -4.60
N MET A 23 0.20 6.05 -4.71
CA MET A 23 0.33 6.97 -3.57
C MET A 23 -0.71 6.67 -2.48
N MET A 24 -1.97 6.40 -2.83
CA MET A 24 -3.01 6.06 -1.86
C MET A 24 -2.67 4.76 -1.13
N ALA A 25 -2.25 3.71 -1.86
CA ALA A 25 -1.79 2.46 -1.27
C ALA A 25 -0.66 2.65 -0.26
N ALA A 26 0.33 3.49 -0.59
CA ALA A 26 1.42 3.79 0.32
C ALA A 26 0.94 4.53 1.59
N PHE A 27 0.17 5.61 1.42
CA PHE A 27 -0.15 6.50 2.55
C PHE A 27 -1.37 6.08 3.38
N ALA A 28 -2.22 5.17 2.89
CA ALA A 28 -3.43 4.76 3.58
C ALA A 28 -3.16 4.25 5.00
N GLY A 29 -2.19 3.36 5.20
CA GLY A 29 -1.87 2.83 6.53
C GLY A 29 -1.47 3.92 7.53
N PRO A 30 -0.39 4.67 7.28
CA PRO A 30 0.07 5.71 8.20
C PRO A 30 -0.97 6.80 8.46
N LEU A 31 -1.72 7.25 7.44
CA LEU A 31 -2.69 8.33 7.59
C LEU A 31 -3.98 7.86 8.27
N VAL A 32 -4.59 6.77 7.81
CA VAL A 32 -5.85 6.28 8.36
C VAL A 32 -5.64 5.79 9.79
N VAL A 33 -4.61 4.98 10.03
CA VAL A 33 -4.33 4.47 11.38
C VAL A 33 -3.82 5.60 12.27
N GLY A 34 -2.99 6.52 11.76
CA GLY A 34 -2.48 7.65 12.54
C GLY A 34 -3.57 8.64 12.97
N ALA A 35 -4.60 8.83 12.14
CA ALA A 35 -5.75 9.67 12.46
C ALA A 35 -6.69 9.02 13.48
N LEU A 36 -6.87 7.70 13.41
CA LEU A 36 -7.81 6.96 14.27
C LEU A 36 -7.17 6.44 15.56
N TRP A 37 -5.84 6.30 15.61
CA TRP A 37 -5.14 5.66 16.71
C TRP A 37 -3.80 6.32 17.03
N ARG A 38 -3.66 6.80 18.27
CA ARG A 38 -2.46 7.49 18.79
C ARG A 38 -1.25 6.56 19.01
N GLY A 39 -1.39 5.26 18.78
CA GLY A 39 -0.34 4.27 18.99
C GLY A 39 0.53 3.98 17.77
N VAL A 40 0.34 4.69 16.65
CA VAL A 40 1.20 4.53 15.47
C VAL A 40 2.63 4.90 15.82
N THR A 41 3.56 4.00 15.54
CA THR A 41 4.99 4.23 15.76
C THR A 41 5.67 4.64 14.47
N ARG A 42 6.86 5.24 14.58
CA ARG A 42 7.69 5.55 13.40
C ARG A 42 7.94 4.30 12.55
N ALA A 43 8.27 3.17 13.19
CA ALA A 43 8.51 1.91 12.49
C ALA A 43 7.25 1.42 11.77
N GLY A 44 6.09 1.43 12.44
CA GLY A 44 4.83 1.00 11.81
C GLY A 44 4.38 1.91 10.66
N ALA A 45 4.58 3.22 10.78
CA ALA A 45 4.30 4.15 9.68
C ALA A 45 5.18 3.86 8.45
N TYR A 46 6.50 3.69 8.62
CA TYR A 46 7.37 3.37 7.48
C TYR A 46 7.11 1.98 6.90
N THR A 47 6.80 0.98 7.73
CA THR A 47 6.49 -0.37 7.23
C THR A 47 5.17 -0.38 6.45
N GLY A 48 4.13 0.31 6.92
CA GLY A 48 2.89 0.46 6.16
C GLY A 48 3.11 1.16 4.82
N LEU A 49 3.85 2.28 4.84
CA LEU A 49 4.19 3.03 3.64
C LEU A 49 4.90 2.15 2.61
N ALA A 50 5.98 1.48 3.02
CA ALA A 50 6.74 0.62 2.14
C ALA A 50 5.91 -0.54 1.63
N SER A 51 5.21 -1.25 2.53
CA SER A 51 4.43 -2.43 2.16
C SER A 51 3.27 -2.10 1.21
N GLY A 52 2.52 -1.02 1.45
CA GLY A 52 1.46 -0.59 0.54
C GLY A 52 1.98 -0.24 -0.86
N PHE A 53 3.08 0.52 -0.93
CA PHE A 53 3.73 0.86 -2.19
C PHE A 53 4.21 -0.39 -2.94
N PHE A 54 4.93 -1.28 -2.26
CA PHE A 54 5.46 -2.50 -2.88
C PHE A 54 4.35 -3.48 -3.27
N THR A 55 3.28 -3.61 -2.49
CA THR A 55 2.11 -4.42 -2.86
C THR A 55 1.48 -3.89 -4.14
N PHE A 56 1.24 -2.58 -4.23
CA PHE A 56 0.71 -1.98 -5.47
C PHE A 56 1.64 -2.26 -6.65
N LEU A 57 2.95 -2.02 -6.48
CA LEU A 57 3.94 -2.23 -7.54
C LEU A 57 3.96 -3.68 -8.02
N ILE A 58 4.04 -4.64 -7.10
CA ILE A 58 4.13 -6.08 -7.43
C ILE A 58 2.87 -6.54 -8.17
N LEU A 59 1.68 -6.13 -7.71
CA LEU A 59 0.41 -6.54 -8.30
C LEU A 59 0.18 -5.87 -9.66
N HIS A 60 0.36 -4.56 -9.74
CA HIS A 60 0.07 -3.81 -10.97
C HIS A 60 1.06 -4.12 -12.10
N THR A 61 2.33 -4.40 -11.77
CA THR A 61 3.32 -4.83 -12.76
C THR A 61 3.22 -6.31 -13.12
N GLN A 62 2.28 -7.04 -12.51
CA GLN A 62 2.11 -8.49 -12.70
C GLN A 62 3.41 -9.26 -12.46
N LEU A 63 4.20 -8.82 -11.47
CA LEU A 63 5.52 -9.38 -11.21
C LEU A 63 5.45 -10.80 -10.62
N LEU A 64 4.31 -11.19 -10.05
CA LEU A 64 4.06 -12.55 -9.56
C LEU A 64 3.59 -13.45 -10.71
N ASP A 65 4.49 -14.28 -11.23
CA ASP A 65 4.14 -15.28 -12.25
C ASP A 65 3.50 -16.51 -11.58
N PRO A 66 2.26 -16.89 -11.94
CA PRO A 66 1.61 -18.10 -11.45
C PRO A 66 2.43 -19.38 -11.69
N ALA A 67 3.28 -19.43 -12.72
CA ALA A 67 4.11 -20.59 -13.05
C ALA A 67 5.16 -20.92 -11.99
N TRP A 68 5.51 -19.96 -11.12
CA TRP A 68 6.41 -20.21 -9.98
C TRP A 68 5.76 -21.06 -8.89
N PHE A 69 4.43 -21.16 -8.90
CA PHE A 69 3.64 -21.90 -7.94
C PHE A 69 3.15 -23.21 -8.57
N GLY A 70 3.43 -24.34 -7.92
CA GLY A 70 2.89 -25.66 -8.32
C GLY A 70 1.37 -25.76 -8.09
N SER A 71 0.78 -26.95 -8.16
CA SER A 71 -0.66 -27.11 -7.93
C SER A 71 -1.07 -26.83 -6.48
N GLY A 72 -2.17 -26.08 -6.27
CA GLY A 72 -2.78 -25.86 -4.95
C GLY A 72 -3.41 -24.48 -4.80
N TRP A 73 -3.88 -24.19 -3.59
CA TRP A 73 -4.60 -22.93 -3.28
C TRP A 73 -3.75 -21.66 -3.48
N LEU A 74 -2.43 -21.74 -3.27
CA LEU A 74 -1.52 -20.63 -3.51
C LEU A 74 -1.43 -20.27 -5.00
N HIS A 75 -1.43 -21.28 -5.88
CA HIS A 75 -1.43 -21.04 -7.31
C HIS A 75 -2.74 -20.40 -7.77
N GLU A 76 -3.89 -20.88 -7.29
CA GLU A 76 -5.18 -20.26 -7.60
C GLU A 76 -5.24 -18.79 -7.12
N ALA A 77 -4.72 -18.49 -5.93
CA ALA A 77 -4.65 -17.13 -5.43
C ALA A 77 -3.75 -16.24 -6.32
N VAL A 78 -2.59 -16.73 -6.75
CA VAL A 78 -1.67 -15.96 -7.62
C VAL A 78 -2.23 -15.80 -9.03
N VAL A 79 -2.92 -16.81 -9.58
CA VAL A 79 -3.65 -16.68 -10.85
C VAL A 79 -4.69 -15.57 -10.76
N TRP A 80 -5.46 -15.51 -9.68
CA TRP A 80 -6.42 -14.44 -9.46
C TRP A 80 -5.74 -13.07 -9.33
N LEU A 81 -4.68 -12.96 -8.53
CA LEU A 81 -3.92 -11.71 -8.37
C LEU A 81 -3.31 -11.23 -9.69
N HIS A 82 -2.77 -12.14 -10.49
CA HIS A 82 -2.22 -11.82 -11.80
C HIS A 82 -3.31 -11.35 -12.77
N GLY A 83 -4.53 -11.89 -12.67
CA GLY A 83 -5.70 -11.44 -13.42
C GLY A 83 -6.18 -10.03 -13.04
N GLU A 84 -6.03 -9.63 -11.77
CA GLU A 84 -6.39 -8.30 -11.26
C GLU A 84 -5.32 -7.22 -11.57
N GLY A 85 -4.10 -7.61 -11.95
CA GLY A 85 -2.99 -6.67 -12.21
C GLY A 85 -3.29 -5.51 -13.18
N PRO A 86 -3.99 -5.74 -14.31
CA PRO A 86 -4.40 -4.68 -15.23
C PRO A 86 -5.40 -3.68 -14.64
N ASN A 87 -6.04 -4.02 -13.51
CA ASN A 87 -6.99 -3.16 -12.81
C ASN A 87 -6.29 -2.38 -11.68
N PRO A 88 -5.91 -1.11 -11.90
CA PRO A 88 -5.22 -0.31 -10.90
C PRO A 88 -6.09 0.02 -9.67
N PHE A 89 -7.42 -0.02 -9.78
CA PHE A 89 -8.31 0.19 -8.62
C PHE A 89 -8.21 -0.97 -7.63
N SER A 90 -8.28 -2.21 -8.12
CA SER A 90 -8.10 -3.42 -7.29
C SER A 90 -6.72 -3.46 -6.65
N CYS A 91 -5.67 -3.16 -7.44
CA CYS A 91 -4.29 -3.12 -6.94
C CYS A 91 -4.11 -2.08 -5.83
N ALA A 92 -4.71 -0.89 -5.98
CA ALA A 92 -4.67 0.16 -4.96
C ALA A 92 -5.37 -0.32 -3.67
N ALA A 93 -6.61 -0.81 -3.77
CA ALA A 93 -7.37 -1.28 -2.61
C ALA A 93 -6.64 -2.39 -1.83
N MET A 94 -6.03 -3.35 -2.52
CA MET A 94 -5.22 -4.40 -1.89
C MET A 94 -3.97 -3.82 -1.19
N GLY A 95 -3.27 -2.89 -1.85
CA GLY A 95 -2.12 -2.19 -1.26
C GLY A 95 -2.50 -1.38 -0.03
N GLU A 96 -3.63 -0.68 -0.04
CA GLU A 96 -4.17 0.06 1.10
C GLU A 96 -4.46 -0.88 2.28
N ALA A 97 -5.12 -2.02 2.02
CA ALA A 97 -5.41 -3.01 3.06
C ALA A 97 -4.13 -3.58 3.69
N VAL A 98 -3.10 -3.90 2.88
CA VAL A 98 -1.80 -4.36 3.38
C VAL A 98 -1.11 -3.27 4.19
N SER A 99 -1.11 -2.03 3.70
CA SER A 99 -0.52 -0.87 4.38
C SER A 99 -1.14 -0.65 5.76
N ILE A 100 -2.47 -0.63 5.86
CA ILE A 100 -3.22 -0.47 7.12
C ILE A 100 -2.90 -1.60 8.09
N CYS A 101 -2.99 -2.86 7.63
CA CYS A 101 -2.72 -4.02 8.47
C CYS A 101 -1.31 -3.99 9.05
N LEU A 102 -0.29 -3.73 8.22
CA LEU A 102 1.10 -3.71 8.66
C LEU A 102 1.42 -2.49 9.51
N THR A 103 0.88 -1.31 9.22
CA THR A 103 1.00 -0.16 10.13
C THR A 103 0.48 -0.51 11.52
N PHE A 104 -0.69 -1.13 11.61
CA PHE A 104 -1.27 -1.51 12.89
C PHE A 104 -0.43 -2.57 13.62
N LEU A 105 -0.10 -3.69 12.97
CA LEU A 105 0.61 -4.82 13.57
C LEU A 105 2.02 -4.45 14.03
N VAL A 106 2.76 -3.70 13.21
CA VAL A 106 4.12 -3.27 13.54
C VAL A 106 4.09 -2.21 14.63
N SER A 107 3.15 -1.26 14.58
CA SER A 107 3.02 -0.25 15.64
C SER A 107 2.68 -0.87 16.99
N ARG A 108 1.89 -1.95 17.03
CA ARG A 108 1.63 -2.71 18.27
C ARG A 108 2.86 -3.41 18.82
N SER A 109 3.80 -3.79 17.96
CA SER A 109 4.96 -4.62 18.31
C SER A 109 6.26 -3.82 18.47
N THR A 110 6.21 -2.49 18.33
CA THR A 110 7.39 -1.62 18.34
C THR A 110 7.30 -0.54 19.42
N GLN A 111 8.41 0.15 19.67
CA GLN A 111 8.51 1.16 20.72
C GLN A 111 7.54 2.33 20.47
N PRO A 112 6.67 2.68 21.44
CA PRO A 112 5.74 3.78 21.30
C PRO A 112 6.47 5.13 21.25
N LEU A 113 5.83 6.12 20.62
CA LEU A 113 6.35 7.48 20.60
C LEU A 113 6.34 8.11 22.01
N PRO A 114 7.28 9.03 22.31
CA PRO A 114 7.28 9.76 23.57
C PRO A 114 5.97 10.50 23.81
N ARG A 115 5.46 10.45 25.04
CA ARG A 115 4.18 11.08 25.41
C ARG A 115 4.15 12.58 25.11
N ALA A 116 5.25 13.29 25.37
CA ALA A 116 5.37 14.72 25.07
C ALA A 116 5.14 15.04 23.57
N HIS A 117 5.58 14.16 22.66
CA HIS A 117 5.35 14.35 21.23
C HIS A 117 3.88 14.10 20.85
N LEU A 118 3.27 13.06 21.41
CA LEU A 118 1.84 12.76 21.21
C LEU A 118 0.93 13.80 21.87
N GLU A 119 1.36 14.43 22.95
CA GLU A 119 0.64 15.53 23.57
C GLU A 119 0.74 16.75 22.67
N ALA A 120 1.94 17.15 22.22
CA ALA A 120 2.11 18.29 21.31
C ALA A 120 1.35 18.16 19.97
N MET A 121 1.20 16.94 19.42
CA MET A 121 0.47 16.72 18.17
C MET A 121 -1.05 16.67 18.32
N PHE A 122 -1.56 16.25 19.48
CA PHE A 122 -3.00 15.99 19.68
C PHE A 122 -3.62 16.87 20.77
N SER A 123 -2.86 17.75 21.43
CA SER A 123 -3.41 18.79 22.29
C SER A 123 -4.08 19.82 21.39
N GLU A 124 -5.40 19.89 21.41
CA GLU A 124 -6.10 21.09 20.98
C GLU A 124 -5.54 22.27 21.79
N THR A 125 -5.16 23.35 21.11
CA THR A 125 -5.41 24.70 21.64
C THR A 125 -6.84 24.72 22.16
N ALA A 126 -7.00 24.56 23.47
CA ALA A 126 -8.24 24.87 24.18
C ALA A 126 -8.55 26.37 24.06
#